data_AF-A0AAD6VL73-F1
#
_entry.id   AF-A0AAD6VL73-F1
#
_cell.length_a   1.000
_cell.length_b   1.000
_cell.length_c   1.000
_cell.angle_alpha   90.00
_cell.angle_beta   90.00
_cell.angle_gamma   90.00
#
_symmetry.space_group_name_H-M   'P 1'
#
loop_
_entity.id
_entity.type
_entity.pdbx_description
1 polymer ?
#
loop_
_entity_poly.entity_id
_entity_poly.type
_entity_poly.pdbx_seq_one_letter_code
_entity_poly.pdbx_strand_id
1 'polypeptide(L)'
;TIDDIDIQQAYAGQQHFDGYARAVKHGVARKATFDQRILDSKEGDVIFAPGDLVQDLDPKYKKTFLTSKKILPEWSGAFRVKERLLNSYIIETIYGQELDGVGR
;
A
#
# COMPACT_ATOMS: atom_id res chain seq x y z
N THR A 1 -7.10 -32.15 35.07
CA THR A 1 -5.72 -32.56 35.44
C THR A 1 -4.75 -31.56 34.85
N ILE A 2 -3.52 -31.42 35.37
CA ILE A 2 -2.50 -30.51 34.79
C ILE A 2 -2.27 -30.85 33.30
N ASP A 3 -2.32 -32.15 32.94
CA ASP A 3 -2.29 -32.66 31.56
C ASP A 3 -3.36 -32.06 30.63
N ASP A 4 -4.60 -31.85 31.11
CA ASP A 4 -5.68 -31.32 30.24
C ASP A 4 -5.43 -29.86 29.87
N ILE A 5 -4.80 -29.12 30.78
CA ILE A 5 -4.39 -27.72 30.56
C ILE A 5 -3.27 -27.68 29.53
N ASP A 6 -2.27 -28.55 29.65
CA ASP A 6 -1.14 -28.62 28.72
C ASP A 6 -1.59 -29.03 27.30
N ILE A 7 -2.53 -29.98 27.20
CA ILE A 7 -3.16 -30.36 25.93
C ILE A 7 -3.89 -29.16 25.32
N GLN A 8 -4.69 -28.43 26.12
CA GLN A 8 -5.42 -27.27 25.63
C GLN A 8 -4.49 -26.12 25.18
N GLN A 9 -3.39 -25.89 25.89
CA GLN A 9 -2.37 -24.91 25.50
C GLN A 9 -1.67 -25.31 24.19
N ALA A 10 -1.35 -26.60 24.00
CA ALA A 10 -0.78 -27.10 22.76
C ALA A 10 -1.73 -26.93 21.57
N TYR A 11 -3.03 -27.24 21.74
CA TYR A 11 -4.05 -27.02 20.71
C TYR A 11 -4.22 -25.53 20.36
N ALA A 12 -4.20 -24.64 21.35
CA ALA A 12 -4.26 -23.20 21.12
C ALA A 12 -3.04 -22.71 20.31
N GLY A 13 -1.83 -23.18 20.67
CA GLY A 13 -0.61 -22.90 19.90
C GLY A 13 -0.72 -23.33 18.44
N GLN A 14 -1.22 -24.54 18.18
CA GLN A 14 -1.43 -25.04 16.82
C GLN A 14 -2.42 -24.19 16.02
N GLN A 15 -3.54 -23.80 16.63
CA GLN A 15 -4.53 -22.94 15.97
C GLN A 15 -3.96 -21.55 15.61
N HIS A 16 -3.08 -20.99 16.43
CA HIS A 16 -2.39 -19.74 16.11
C HIS A 16 -1.48 -19.87 14.88
N PHE A 17 -0.70 -20.95 14.79
CA PHE A 17 0.14 -21.22 13.62
C PHE A 17 -0.69 -21.45 12.35
N ASP A 18 -1.76 -22.23 12.44
CA ASP A 18 -2.66 -22.50 11.32
C ASP A 18 -3.37 -21.22 10.85
N GLY A 19 -3.83 -20.39 11.80
CA GLY A 19 -4.43 -19.09 11.53
C GLY A 19 -3.45 -18.14 10.82
N TYR A 20 -2.20 -18.07 11.29
CA TYR A 20 -1.17 -17.27 10.66
C TYR A 20 -0.83 -17.78 9.24
N ALA A 21 -0.63 -19.09 9.08
CA ALA A 21 -0.35 -19.69 7.78
C ALA A 21 -1.48 -19.41 6.79
N ARG A 22 -2.74 -19.44 7.23
CA ARG A 22 -3.90 -19.07 6.41
C ARG A 22 -3.89 -17.59 6.04
N ALA A 23 -3.57 -16.70 6.98
CA ALA A 23 -3.47 -15.27 6.71
C ALA A 23 -2.38 -14.96 5.66
N VAL A 24 -1.20 -15.60 5.77
CA VAL A 24 -0.12 -15.47 4.79
C VAL A 24 -0.56 -16.00 3.42
N LYS A 25 -1.10 -17.22 3.35
CA LYS A 25 -1.60 -17.81 2.08
C LYS A 25 -2.64 -16.92 1.41
N HIS A 26 -3.58 -16.38 2.19
CA HIS A 26 -4.61 -15.47 1.69
C HIS A 26 -4.01 -14.14 1.21
N GLY A 27 -3.03 -13.58 1.94
CA GLY A 27 -2.30 -12.39 1.53
C GLY A 27 -1.58 -12.57 0.19
N VAL A 28 -0.85 -13.69 0.04
CA VAL A 28 -0.17 -14.05 -1.22
C VAL A 28 -1.17 -14.21 -2.36
N ALA A 29 -2.28 -14.91 -2.15
CA ALA A 29 -3.31 -15.10 -3.17
C ALA A 29 -3.90 -13.77 -3.64
N ARG A 30 -4.22 -12.86 -2.70
CA ARG A 30 -4.74 -11.52 -3.05
C ARG A 30 -3.73 -10.69 -3.82
N LYS A 31 -2.45 -10.77 -3.47
CA LYS A 31 -1.38 -10.09 -4.22
C LYS A 31 -1.31 -10.64 -5.64
N ALA A 32 -1.30 -11.96 -5.81
CA ALA A 32 -1.27 -12.58 -7.13
C ALA A 32 -2.47 -12.17 -8.00
N THR A 33 -3.68 -12.15 -7.45
CA THR A 33 -4.86 -11.64 -8.16
C THR A 33 -4.73 -10.17 -8.53
N PHE A 34 -4.18 -9.35 -7.64
CA PHE A 34 -3.97 -7.93 -7.92
C PHE A 34 -2.94 -7.71 -9.02
N ASP A 35 -1.80 -8.40 -8.95
CA ASP A 35 -0.74 -8.34 -9.96
C ASP A 35 -1.29 -8.76 -11.33
N GLN A 36 -2.07 -9.84 -11.40
CA GLN A 36 -2.72 -10.27 -12.65
C GLN A 36 -3.66 -9.20 -13.21
N ARG A 37 -4.45 -8.55 -12.35
CA ARG A 37 -5.36 -7.47 -12.79
C ARG A 37 -4.62 -6.24 -13.31
N ILE A 38 -3.41 -5.98 -12.81
CA ILE A 38 -2.53 -4.93 -13.35
C ILE A 38 -2.05 -5.34 -14.75
N LEU A 39 -1.56 -6.58 -14.92
CA LEU A 39 -1.09 -7.08 -16.20
C LEU A 39 -2.19 -7.12 -17.26
N ASP A 40 -3.43 -7.43 -16.86
CA ASP A 40 -4.60 -7.45 -17.75
C ASP A 40 -5.15 -6.03 -18.03
N SER A 41 -4.69 -5.00 -17.31
CA SER A 41 -5.12 -3.62 -17.51
C SER A 41 -4.50 -3.03 -18.78
N LYS A 42 -5.17 -2.03 -19.38
CA LYS A 42 -4.70 -1.39 -20.62
C LYS A 42 -3.36 -0.67 -20.41
N GLU A 43 -3.15 -0.14 -19.22
CA GLU A 43 -1.98 0.63 -18.82
C GLU A 43 -0.83 -0.26 -18.36
N GLY A 44 -1.11 -1.50 -17.94
CA GLY A 44 -0.11 -2.44 -17.42
C GLY A 44 0.52 -1.97 -16.10
N ASP A 45 1.72 -2.47 -15.82
CA ASP A 45 2.53 -1.98 -14.70
C ASP A 45 3.12 -0.61 -15.03
N VAL A 46 2.65 0.43 -14.34
CA VAL A 46 3.06 1.82 -14.57
C VAL A 46 4.29 2.12 -13.72
N ILE A 47 5.46 2.11 -14.37
CA ILE A 47 6.73 2.48 -13.75
C ILE A 47 7.08 3.90 -14.19
N PHE A 48 7.25 4.80 -13.22
CA PHE A 48 7.70 6.17 -13.48
C PHE A 48 9.22 6.24 -13.55
N ALA A 49 9.74 6.98 -14.52
CA ALA A 49 11.16 7.26 -14.68
C ALA A 49 11.53 8.59 -14.00
N PRO A 50 12.81 8.77 -13.60
CA PRO A 50 13.31 10.07 -13.20
C PRO A 50 13.02 11.14 -14.26
N GLY A 51 12.43 12.25 -13.84
CA GLY A 51 11.99 13.35 -14.71
C GLY A 51 10.49 13.36 -15.03
N ASP A 52 9.78 12.25 -14.81
CA ASP A 52 8.34 12.16 -15.06
C ASP A 52 7.54 13.04 -14.10
N LEU A 53 6.44 13.61 -14.61
CA LEU A 53 5.49 14.36 -13.81
C LEU A 53 4.44 13.41 -13.21
N VAL A 54 4.29 13.47 -11.89
CA VAL A 54 3.36 12.65 -11.11
C VAL A 54 2.54 13.52 -10.17
N GLN A 55 1.36 13.05 -9.75
CA GLN A 55 0.54 13.69 -8.72
C GLN A 55 0.37 12.71 -7.56
N ASP A 56 0.55 13.18 -6.33
CA ASP A 56 0.27 12.38 -5.14
C ASP A 56 -1.21 12.43 -4.76
N LEU A 57 -1.73 11.31 -4.28
CA LEU A 57 -3.11 11.15 -3.84
C LEU A 57 -3.19 11.39 -2.32
N ASP A 58 -3.90 12.43 -1.89
CA ASP A 58 -4.09 12.66 -0.46
C ASP A 58 -5.16 11.69 0.11
N PRO A 59 -4.77 10.73 0.97
CA PRO A 59 -5.69 9.73 1.52
C PRO A 59 -6.78 10.33 2.41
N LYS A 60 -6.59 11.55 2.95
CA LYS A 60 -7.55 12.22 3.85
C LYS A 60 -8.88 12.48 3.15
N TYR A 61 -8.85 12.75 1.84
CA TYR A 61 -10.03 13.02 1.02
C TYR A 61 -10.69 11.74 0.45
N LYS A 62 -10.01 10.59 0.53
CA LYS A 62 -10.56 9.32 0.04
C LYS A 62 -11.54 8.67 1.03
N LYS A 63 -11.21 8.68 2.33
CA LYS A 63 -11.93 7.92 3.37
C LYS A 63 -13.09 8.66 4.05
N THR A 64 -13.21 9.96 3.87
CA THR A 64 -14.12 10.76 4.69
C THR A 64 -15.23 11.39 3.83
N PHE A 65 -16.50 11.19 4.22
CA PHE A 65 -17.68 11.86 3.62
C PHE A 65 -17.75 13.35 4.01
N LEU A 66 -16.60 14.04 4.06
CA LEU A 66 -16.57 15.45 4.38
C LEU A 66 -17.08 16.26 3.20
N THR A 67 -17.85 17.30 3.48
CA THR A 67 -18.29 18.28 2.47
C THR A 67 -17.10 18.89 1.73
N SER A 68 -15.93 19.01 2.39
CA SER A 68 -14.68 19.46 1.77
C SER A 68 -14.24 18.61 0.58
N LYS A 69 -14.60 17.32 0.50
CA LYS A 69 -14.34 16.46 -0.66
C LYS A 69 -15.04 16.95 -1.94
N LYS A 70 -16.18 17.63 -1.82
CA LYS A 70 -16.88 18.18 -2.99
C LYS A 70 -16.18 19.40 -3.60
N ILE A 71 -15.28 20.02 -2.84
CA ILE A 71 -14.67 21.31 -3.18
C ILE A 71 -13.17 21.16 -3.42
N LEU A 72 -12.50 20.28 -2.68
CA LEU A 72 -11.05 20.07 -2.76
C LEU A 72 -10.68 19.01 -3.81
N PRO A 73 -9.59 19.22 -4.55
CA PRO A 73 -9.09 18.23 -5.50
C PRO A 73 -8.59 16.98 -4.78
N GLU A 74 -8.86 15.82 -5.38
CA GLU A 74 -8.39 14.52 -4.87
C GLU A 74 -6.89 14.31 -5.09
N TRP A 75 -6.36 14.91 -6.16
CA TRP A 75 -4.95 14.87 -6.53
C TRP A 75 -4.26 16.16 -6.11
N SER A 76 -3.03 16.04 -5.63
CA SER A 76 -2.15 17.17 -5.35
C SER A 76 -1.66 17.87 -6.63
N GLY A 77 -0.83 18.90 -6.45
CA GLY A 77 -0.11 19.53 -7.56
C GLY A 77 0.86 18.56 -8.26
N ALA A 78 1.44 19.02 -9.38
CA ALA A 78 2.43 18.23 -10.09
C ALA A 78 3.76 18.17 -9.32
N PHE A 79 4.32 16.98 -9.21
CA PHE A 79 5.65 16.67 -8.72
C PHE A 79 6.46 16.02 -9.82
N ARG A 80 7.78 16.04 -9.68
CA ARG A 80 8.71 15.35 -10.58
C ARG A 80 9.36 14.19 -9.84
N VAL A 81 9.52 13.05 -10.50
CA VAL A 81 10.25 11.92 -9.93
C VAL A 81 11.74 12.22 -10.00
N LYS A 82 12.42 12.22 -8.84
CA LYS A 82 13.88 12.38 -8.77
C LYS A 82 14.57 11.03 -8.91
N GLU A 83 14.13 10.07 -8.11
CA GLU A 83 14.71 8.72 -8.08
C GLU A 83 13.62 7.69 -7.76
N ARG A 84 13.79 6.51 -8.35
CA ARG A 84 12.97 5.34 -8.07
C ARG A 84 13.76 4.38 -7.17
N LEU A 85 13.19 4.03 -6.02
CA LEU A 85 13.64 2.94 -5.16
C LEU A 85 12.95 1.63 -5.58
N LEU A 86 12.84 0.63 -4.71
CA LEU A 86 12.22 -0.65 -5.07
C LEU A 86 10.72 -0.51 -5.43
N ASN A 87 9.92 -0.01 -4.48
CA ASN A 87 8.47 0.19 -4.62
C ASN A 87 8.03 1.60 -4.18
N SER A 88 8.99 2.50 -4.03
CA SER A 88 8.79 3.87 -3.59
C SER A 88 9.57 4.83 -4.48
N TYR A 89 9.13 6.08 -4.49
CA TYR A 89 9.68 7.14 -5.33
C TYR A 89 10.06 8.33 -4.45
N ILE A 90 11.22 8.91 -4.72
CA ILE A 90 11.59 10.22 -4.19
C ILE A 90 11.07 11.25 -5.20
N ILE A 91 10.23 12.15 -4.73
CA ILE A 91 9.60 13.19 -5.56
C ILE A 91 10.09 14.57 -5.15
N GLU A 92 10.24 15.43 -6.15
CA GLU A 92 10.59 16.83 -5.98
C GLU A 92 9.46 17.72 -6.51
N THR A 93 9.35 18.93 -5.97
CA THR A 93 8.47 19.95 -6.55
C THR A 93 8.98 20.31 -7.95
N ILE A 94 8.10 20.81 -8.82
CA ILE A 94 8.49 21.35 -10.14
C ILE A 94 9.63 22.40 -10.11
N TYR A 95 9.90 22.97 -8.94
CA TYR A 95 10.97 23.93 -8.68
C TYR A 95 12.26 23.31 -8.11
N GLY A 96 12.37 21.98 -8.05
CA GLY A 96 13.57 21.26 -7.60
C GLY A 96 13.73 21.17 -6.08
N GLN A 97 12.68 21.44 -5.31
CA GLN A 97 12.70 21.23 -3.86
C GLN A 97 12.25 19.79 -3.55
N GLU A 98 13.15 19.01 -2.97
CA GLU A 98 12.85 17.66 -2.49
C GLU A 98 11.79 17.71 -1.39
N LEU A 99 10.75 16.89 -1.56
CA LEU A 99 9.85 16.60 -0.45
C LEU A 99 10.48 15.46 0.33
N ASP A 100 11.24 15.82 1.36
CA ASP A 100 11.70 14.84 2.35
C ASP A 100 10.48 14.09 2.87
N GLY A 101 10.59 12.76 2.91
CA GLY A 101 9.47 11.84 3.02
C GLY A 101 8.48 12.33 4.09
N VAL A 102 7.36 12.88 3.64
CA VAL A 102 6.38 13.50 4.53
C VAL A 102 5.81 12.39 5.40
N GLY A 103 6.37 12.27 6.61
CA GLY A 103 5.72 11.64 7.73
C GLY A 103 4.33 12.23 7.84
N ARG A 104 3.34 11.37 7.65
CA ARG A 104 1.93 11.69 7.87
C ARG A 104 1.66 12.03 9.34
#